data_AF-A0A7S2IF21-F1
#
_entry.id   AF-A0A7S2IF21-F1
#
_cell.length_a   1.000
_cell.length_b   1.000
_cell.length_c   1.000
_cell.angle_alpha   90.00
_cell.angle_beta   90.00
_cell.angle_gamma   90.00
#
_symmetry.space_group_name_H-M   'P 1'
#
loop_
_entity.id
_entity.type
_entity.pdbx_description
1 polymer ?
#
loop_
_entity_poly.entity_id
_entity_poly.type
_entity_poly.pdbx_seq_one_letter_code
_entity_poly.pdbx_strand_id
1 'polypeptide(L)'
;FQPTHQDNNNETEEDPDLGPPPPKRPPSPMSGNPLRLKDLIPIQLNREPTSKKRSSSEGRCICAVSEKAITTQPVIAIKNTGQVMLQECYDQLAKPTMICPVTGKKFKEKDVITLQKAASGFASSGETVAKKYRPTLT
;
A
#
# COMPACT_ATOMS: atom_id res chain seq x y z
N PHE A 1 -58.40 -5.58 -7.49
CA PHE A 1 -57.74 -4.76 -8.53
C PHE A 1 -56.65 -3.94 -7.87
N GLN A 2 -55.39 -4.27 -8.13
CA GLN A 2 -54.22 -3.57 -7.61
C GLN A 2 -54.06 -2.23 -8.37
N PRO A 3 -53.77 -1.09 -7.72
CA PRO A 3 -53.23 0.06 -8.39
C PRO A 3 -51.70 -0.03 -8.45
N THR A 4 -51.19 0.11 -9.65
CA THR A 4 -49.79 0.15 -10.06
C THR A 4 -49.04 1.31 -9.39
N HIS A 5 -48.00 1.00 -8.61
CA HIS A 5 -46.96 1.97 -8.25
C HIS A 5 -46.17 2.32 -9.52
N GLN A 6 -46.23 3.59 -9.93
CA GLN A 6 -45.32 4.17 -10.90
C GLN A 6 -44.05 4.62 -10.17
N ASP A 7 -42.92 4.03 -10.53
CA ASP A 7 -41.59 4.49 -10.15
C ASP A 7 -41.25 5.75 -10.95
N ASN A 8 -41.34 6.91 -10.32
CA ASN A 8 -40.86 8.16 -10.90
C ASN A 8 -39.36 8.32 -10.64
N ASN A 9 -38.61 8.27 -11.73
CA ASN A 9 -37.19 8.55 -11.84
C ASN A 9 -36.89 9.95 -11.28
N ASN A 10 -36.05 10.00 -10.24
CA ASN A 10 -35.50 11.25 -9.72
C ASN A 10 -34.15 11.50 -10.42
N GLU A 11 -34.20 12.18 -11.55
CA GLU A 11 -33.03 12.79 -12.20
C GLU A 11 -32.53 13.92 -11.28
N THR A 12 -31.41 13.69 -10.59
CA THR A 12 -30.78 14.73 -9.78
C THR A 12 -30.09 15.71 -10.73
N GLU A 13 -30.71 16.88 -10.88
CA GLU A 13 -30.19 18.05 -11.56
C GLU A 13 -28.86 18.48 -10.90
N GLU A 14 -27.79 18.54 -11.70
CA GLU A 14 -26.46 18.97 -11.25
C GLU A 14 -26.31 20.49 -11.39
N ASP A 15 -26.32 21.21 -10.27
CA ASP A 15 -25.93 22.62 -10.18
C ASP A 15 -24.42 22.77 -10.44
N PRO A 16 -23.97 23.62 -11.39
CA PRO A 16 -22.59 23.60 -11.92
C PRO A 16 -21.53 24.30 -11.06
N ASP A 17 -21.84 24.78 -9.85
CA ASP A 17 -20.93 25.61 -9.03
C ASP A 17 -20.49 24.96 -7.69
N LEU A 18 -20.94 23.75 -7.41
CA LEU A 18 -20.51 22.99 -6.24
C LEU A 18 -19.66 21.82 -6.74
N GLY A 19 -18.35 21.91 -6.52
CA GLY A 19 -17.43 20.80 -6.81
C GLY A 19 -17.92 19.47 -6.22
N PRO A 20 -17.44 18.32 -6.74
CA PRO A 20 -17.99 17.02 -6.40
C PRO A 20 -18.05 16.83 -4.88
N PRO A 21 -19.15 16.26 -4.35
CA PRO A 21 -19.32 16.09 -2.92
C PRO A 21 -18.11 15.35 -2.33
N PRO A 22 -17.67 15.71 -1.12
CA PRO A 22 -16.50 15.11 -0.52
C PRO A 22 -16.67 13.59 -0.49
N PRO A 23 -15.65 12.83 -0.92
CA PRO A 23 -15.77 11.38 -1.02
C PRO A 23 -16.09 10.81 0.37
N LYS A 24 -17.15 10.00 0.45
CA LYS A 24 -17.64 9.38 1.69
C LYS A 24 -16.58 8.50 2.40
N ARG A 25 -15.49 8.16 1.71
CA ARG A 25 -14.38 7.38 2.23
C ARG A 25 -13.06 8.04 1.88
N PRO A 26 -12.06 7.96 2.77
CA PRO A 26 -10.74 8.46 2.47
C PRO A 26 -10.15 7.68 1.27
N PRO A 27 -9.74 8.38 0.20
CA PRO A 27 -9.02 7.75 -0.89
C PRO A 27 -7.61 7.37 -0.43
N SER A 28 -7.07 6.28 -0.98
CA SER A 28 -5.68 5.88 -0.71
C SER A 28 -4.70 6.89 -1.35
N PRO A 29 -3.63 7.28 -0.66
CA PRO A 29 -2.69 8.30 -1.14
C PRO A 29 -1.90 7.86 -2.39
N MET A 30 -1.80 6.55 -2.63
CA MET A 30 -1.06 6.00 -3.77
C MET A 30 -1.96 5.60 -4.95
N SER A 31 -3.21 5.19 -4.71
CA SER A 31 -4.08 4.63 -5.77
C SER A 31 -5.42 5.33 -5.94
N GLY A 32 -5.78 6.29 -5.07
CA GLY A 32 -7.09 6.97 -5.11
C GLY A 32 -8.28 6.09 -4.72
N ASN A 33 -8.12 4.76 -4.66
CA ASN A 33 -9.18 3.84 -4.27
C ASN A 33 -9.66 4.06 -2.83
N PRO A 34 -10.95 3.86 -2.53
CA PRO A 34 -11.49 4.02 -1.18
C PRO A 34 -10.88 2.99 -0.23
N LEU A 35 -10.14 3.45 0.78
CA LEU A 35 -9.46 2.58 1.74
C LEU A 35 -10.45 2.13 2.83
N ARG A 36 -10.57 0.81 3.05
CA ARG A 36 -11.36 0.25 4.16
C ARG A 36 -10.44 -0.19 5.29
N LEU A 37 -10.93 -0.15 6.52
CA LEU A 37 -10.18 -0.60 7.69
C LEU A 37 -9.73 -2.08 7.57
N LYS A 38 -10.51 -2.90 6.88
CA LYS A 38 -10.23 -4.33 6.61
C LYS A 38 -9.06 -4.55 5.63
N ASP A 39 -8.74 -3.53 4.84
CA ASP A 39 -7.64 -3.59 3.87
C ASP A 39 -6.31 -3.16 4.54
N LEU A 40 -6.35 -2.68 5.79
CA LEU A 40 -5.15 -2.39 6.58
C LEU A 40 -4.57 -3.70 7.11
N ILE A 41 -3.30 -3.92 6.81
CA ILE A 41 -2.55 -5.09 7.23
C ILE A 41 -1.59 -4.66 8.34
N PRO A 42 -1.61 -5.32 9.51
CA PRO A 42 -0.61 -5.05 10.54
C PRO A 42 0.75 -5.56 10.05
N ILE A 43 1.74 -4.68 9.94
CA ILE A 43 3.09 -5.02 9.52
C ILE A 43 4.02 -4.92 10.74
N GLN A 44 4.76 -5.98 11.01
CA GLN A 44 5.78 -6.06 12.06
C GLN A 44 7.14 -5.76 11.43
N LEU A 45 7.67 -4.57 11.73
CA LEU A 45 8.98 -4.13 11.25
C LEU A 45 10.01 -4.32 12.36
N ASN A 46 10.81 -5.38 12.25
CA ASN A 46 11.97 -5.55 13.12
C ASN A 46 13.01 -4.48 12.78
N ARG A 47 13.57 -3.84 13.80
CA ARG A 47 14.62 -2.81 13.66
C ARG A 47 15.91 -3.30 14.28
N GLU A 48 17.03 -3.01 13.63
CA GLU A 48 18.37 -3.33 14.13
C GLU A 48 18.64 -2.56 15.44
N PRO A 49 19.15 -3.20 16.50
CA PRO A 49 19.35 -2.54 17.81
C PRO A 49 20.56 -1.58 17.87
N THR A 50 21.06 -1.03 16.75
CA THR A 50 22.32 -0.27 16.75
C THR A 50 22.17 1.15 17.31
N SER A 51 22.49 1.26 18.60
CA SER A 51 23.35 2.29 19.20
C SER A 51 23.06 3.77 18.89
N LYS A 52 22.19 4.39 19.71
CA LYS A 52 22.27 5.74 20.35
C LYS A 52 22.84 6.98 19.61
N LYS A 53 23.20 6.99 18.32
CA LYS A 53 23.93 8.12 17.71
C LYS A 53 23.64 8.41 16.23
N ARG A 54 22.38 8.33 15.79
CA ARG A 54 21.96 9.02 14.55
C ARG A 54 20.67 9.78 14.79
N SER A 55 20.63 11.01 14.29
CA SER A 55 19.56 12.01 14.41
C SER A 55 18.25 11.65 13.71
N SER A 56 18.11 10.41 13.23
CA SER A 56 16.85 9.85 12.75
C SER A 56 16.49 8.71 13.69
N SER A 57 15.49 8.92 14.52
CA SER A 57 15.11 8.09 15.67
C SER A 57 14.64 6.67 15.35
N GLU A 58 14.81 6.22 14.11
CA GLU A 58 14.32 4.94 13.61
C GLU A 58 15.50 4.14 13.05
N GLY A 59 15.89 3.08 13.78
CA GLY A 59 16.91 2.13 13.31
C GLY A 59 16.53 1.49 11.97
N ARG A 60 17.52 0.94 11.26
CA ARG A 60 17.30 0.28 9.97
C ARG A 60 16.36 -0.91 10.13
N CYS A 61 15.40 -1.05 9.22
CA CYS A 61 14.53 -2.22 9.18
C CYS A 61 15.36 -3.45 8.79
N ILE A 62 15.12 -4.58 9.46
CA ILE A 62 15.81 -5.84 9.20
C ILE A 62 14.83 -6.89 8.67
N CYS A 63 15.34 -7.79 7.83
CA CYS A 63 14.61 -8.97 7.38
C CYS A 63 14.35 -9.90 8.58
N ALA A 64 13.12 -10.40 8.73
CA ALA A 64 12.76 -11.26 9.85
C ALA A 64 13.41 -12.65 9.82
N VAL A 65 13.99 -13.08 8.70
CA VAL A 65 14.62 -14.40 8.53
C VAL A 65 16.14 -14.30 8.55
N SER A 66 16.70 -13.36 7.78
CA SER A 66 18.15 -13.25 7.61
C SER A 66 18.81 -12.23 8.53
N GLU A 67 18.01 -11.44 9.27
CA GLU A 67 18.44 -10.31 10.10
C GLU A 67 19.27 -9.25 9.34
N LYS A 68 19.32 -9.34 8.00
CA LYS A 68 20.02 -8.38 7.14
C LYS A 68 19.23 -7.07 7.08
N ALA A 69 19.95 -5.95 7.13
CA ALA A 69 19.38 -4.63 6.98
C ALA A 69 18.79 -4.41 5.57
N ILE A 70 17.53 -4.01 5.52
CA ILE A 70 16.80 -3.70 4.30
C ILE A 70 17.15 -2.27 3.89
N THR A 71 17.83 -2.12 2.76
CA THR A 71 18.15 -0.80 2.17
C THR A 71 17.49 -0.62 0.81
N THR A 72 17.95 -1.36 -0.21
CA THR A 72 17.59 -1.15 -1.62
C THR A 72 16.97 -2.39 -2.27
N GLN A 73 17.04 -3.52 -1.57
CA GLN A 73 16.63 -4.83 -2.07
C GLN A 73 15.10 -4.93 -2.14
N PRO A 74 14.54 -5.73 -3.06
CA PRO A 74 13.10 -5.97 -3.11
C PRO A 74 12.65 -6.78 -1.89
N VAL A 75 11.51 -6.38 -1.34
CA VAL A 75 10.99 -6.90 -0.07
C VAL A 75 9.57 -7.39 -0.27
N ILE A 76 9.24 -8.48 0.41
CA ILE A 76 7.91 -9.07 0.41
C ILE A 76 7.37 -9.06 1.85
N ALA A 77 6.11 -8.66 1.99
CA ALA A 77 5.36 -8.72 3.23
C ALA A 77 4.24 -9.77 3.12
N ILE A 78 4.05 -10.56 4.17
CA ILE A 78 2.97 -11.56 4.23
C ILE A 78 1.81 -10.99 5.05
N LYS A 79 0.63 -10.84 4.44
CA LYS A 79 -0.55 -10.23 5.09
C LYS A 79 -1.00 -10.93 6.36
N ASN A 80 -0.97 -12.26 6.37
CA ASN A 80 -1.49 -13.07 7.47
C ASN A 80 -0.66 -12.93 8.77
N THR A 81 0.64 -12.67 8.63
CA THR A 81 1.57 -12.61 9.78
C THR A 81 2.17 -11.23 9.99
N GLY A 82 2.06 -10.34 9.01
CA GLY A 82 2.68 -9.03 9.03
C GLY A 82 4.19 -9.05 8.90
N GLN A 83 4.79 -10.22 8.64
CA GLN A 83 6.24 -10.38 8.60
C GLN A 83 6.81 -9.88 7.29
N VAL A 84 7.96 -9.21 7.38
CA VAL A 84 8.67 -8.60 6.25
C VAL A 84 9.97 -9.36 6.00
N MET A 85 10.17 -9.78 4.76
CA MET A 85 11.32 -10.57 4.34
C MET A 85 11.84 -10.14 2.98
N LEU A 86 13.12 -10.40 2.74
CA LEU A 86 13.73 -10.21 1.42
C LEU A 86 13.12 -11.18 0.40
N GLN A 87 13.01 -10.75 -0.85
CA GLN A 87 12.50 -11.59 -1.93
C GLN A 87 13.34 -12.88 -2.10
N GLU A 88 14.66 -12.80 -1.93
CA GLU A 88 15.54 -13.97 -1.99
C GLU A 88 15.16 -15.03 -0.94
N CYS A 89 14.90 -14.60 0.30
CA CYS A 89 14.49 -15.49 1.39
C CYS A 89 13.09 -16.07 1.15
N TYR A 90 12.18 -15.26 0.58
CA TYR A 90 10.86 -15.73 0.19
C TYR A 90 10.93 -16.83 -0.87
N ASP A 91 11.79 -16.63 -1.87
CA ASP A 91 11.93 -17.55 -3.00
C ASP A 91 12.50 -18.92 -2.60
N GLN A 92 13.47 -18.92 -1.68
CA GLN A 92 14.13 -20.14 -1.22
C GLN A 92 13.32 -20.91 -0.17
N LEU A 93 12.66 -20.21 0.77
CA LEU A 93 12.05 -20.83 1.95
C LEU A 93 10.53 -20.86 1.90
N ALA A 94 9.93 -19.74 1.50
CA ALA A 94 8.49 -19.53 1.64
C ALA A 94 7.68 -20.00 0.42
N LYS A 95 8.20 -19.84 -0.81
CA LYS A 95 7.58 -20.38 -2.04
C LYS A 95 7.37 -21.89 -2.03
N PRO A 96 8.37 -22.74 -1.72
CA PRO A 96 8.19 -24.20 -1.80
C PRO A 96 7.30 -24.75 -0.70
N THR A 97 7.33 -24.16 0.50
CA THR A 97 6.59 -24.67 1.66
C THR A 97 5.22 -24.00 1.85
N MET A 98 5.00 -22.83 1.23
CA MET A 98 3.82 -21.97 1.44
C MET A 98 3.55 -21.70 2.94
N ILE A 99 4.62 -21.68 3.73
CA ILE A 99 4.62 -21.51 5.18
C ILE A 99 5.56 -20.36 5.54
N CYS A 100 5.12 -19.49 6.46
CA CYS A 100 5.95 -18.41 6.96
C CYS A 100 7.11 -18.99 7.78
N PRO A 101 8.39 -18.75 7.41
CA PRO A 101 9.54 -19.32 8.11
C PRO A 101 9.70 -18.85 9.56
N VAL A 102 9.14 -17.68 9.91
CA VAL A 102 9.29 -17.08 11.26
C VAL A 102 8.19 -17.53 12.23
N THR A 103 6.96 -17.71 11.73
CA THR A 103 5.78 -17.94 12.57
C THR A 103 5.13 -19.31 12.33
N GLY A 104 5.58 -20.07 11.34
CA GLY A 104 5.04 -21.39 10.98
C GLY A 104 3.62 -21.37 10.40
N LYS A 105 3.04 -20.19 10.15
CA LYS A 105 1.68 -20.08 9.60
C LYS A 105 1.67 -20.29 8.10
N LYS A 106 0.73 -21.11 7.62
CA LYS A 106 0.42 -21.25 6.19
C LYS A 106 -0.16 -19.95 5.64
N PHE A 107 0.22 -19.58 4.43
CA PHE A 107 -0.32 -18.43 3.73
C PHE A 107 -0.63 -18.78 2.28
N LYS A 108 -1.45 -17.96 1.61
CA LYS A 108 -1.77 -18.13 0.19
C LYS A 108 -1.03 -17.09 -0.62
N GLU A 109 -0.84 -17.33 -1.92
CA GLU A 109 -0.20 -16.37 -2.83
C GLU A 109 -0.91 -15.01 -2.85
N LYS A 110 -2.23 -14.97 -2.62
CA LYS A 110 -3.02 -13.73 -2.50
C LYS A 110 -2.63 -12.84 -1.31
N ASP A 111 -1.99 -13.44 -0.31
CA ASP A 111 -1.54 -12.78 0.91
C ASP A 111 -0.11 -12.27 0.80
N VAL A 112 0.52 -12.45 -0.36
CA VAL A 112 1.88 -12.01 -0.63
C VAL A 112 1.82 -10.61 -1.23
N ILE A 113 2.46 -9.65 -0.59
CA ILE A 113 2.58 -8.27 -1.09
C ILE A 113 4.04 -7.99 -1.37
N THR A 114 4.36 -7.71 -2.63
CA THR A 114 5.66 -7.16 -2.99
C THR A 114 5.67 -5.67 -2.68
N LEU A 115 6.55 -5.27 -1.77
CA LEU A 115 6.75 -3.86 -1.44
C LEU A 115 7.54 -3.19 -2.57
N GLN A 116 7.07 -2.02 -2.97
CA GLN A 116 7.75 -1.21 -3.97
C GLN A 116 9.00 -0.59 -3.36
N LYS A 117 10.06 -0.51 -4.17
CA LYS A 117 11.27 0.21 -3.81
C LYS A 117 10.94 1.70 -3.70
N ALA A 118 11.41 2.36 -2.65
CA ALA A 118 11.29 3.79 -2.55
C ALA A 118 12.03 4.44 -3.74
N ALA A 119 11.27 5.13 -4.60
CA ALA A 119 11.85 6.03 -5.57
C ALA A 119 12.34 7.28 -4.82
N SER A 120 13.56 7.72 -5.10
CA SER A 120 14.00 9.04 -4.63
C SER A 120 13.10 10.10 -5.26
N GLY A 121 12.79 11.17 -4.55
CA GLY A 121 11.99 12.31 -5.04
C GLY A 121 12.62 13.10 -6.20
N PHE A 122 13.64 12.56 -6.86
CA PHE A 122 14.23 13.10 -8.07
C PHE A 122 13.53 12.48 -9.28
N ALA A 123 12.89 13.32 -10.09
CA ALA A 123 12.15 12.94 -11.30
C ALA A 123 13.02 12.40 -12.45
N SER A 124 14.20 11.85 -12.16
CA SER A 124 15.17 11.41 -13.16
C SER A 124 15.06 9.92 -13.52
N SER A 125 14.34 9.11 -12.74
CA SER A 125 14.42 7.63 -12.86
C SER A 125 13.08 6.93 -13.03
N GLY A 126 12.00 7.66 -13.29
CA GLY A 126 10.70 7.10 -13.65
C GLY A 126 9.99 7.94 -14.71
N GLU A 127 9.22 7.30 -15.60
CA GLU A 127 8.34 8.01 -16.54
C GLU A 127 7.34 8.85 -15.75
N THR A 128 7.54 10.17 -15.77
CA THR A 128 6.64 11.13 -15.15
C THR A 128 6.00 11.96 -16.26
N VAL A 129 4.71 11.75 -16.49
CA VAL A 129 3.93 12.56 -17.44
C VAL A 129 3.51 13.85 -16.73
N ALA A 130 4.36 14.88 -16.80
CA ALA A 130 4.03 16.20 -16.30
C ALA A 130 3.00 16.89 -17.23
N LYS A 131 1.72 16.88 -16.84
CA LYS A 131 0.70 17.71 -17.51
C LYS A 131 0.88 19.16 -17.08
N LYS A 132 1.44 19.98 -17.97
CA LYS A 132 1.64 21.42 -17.75
C LYS A 132 0.31 22.16 -17.90
N TYR A 133 -0.32 22.51 -16.77
CA TYR A 133 -1.48 23.40 -16.76
C TYR A 133 -1.01 24.85 -16.72
N ARG A 134 -1.44 25.65 -17.71
CA ARG A 134 -1.19 27.10 -17.76
C ARG A 134 -2.53 27.82 -17.65
N PRO A 135 -2.95 28.24 -16.45
CA PRO A 135 -4.09 29.14 -16.34
C PRO A 135 -3.62 30.54 -16.76
N THR A 136 -3.91 30.93 -17.99
CA THR A 136 -3.86 32.34 -18.39
C THR A 136 -5.20 32.98 -18.08
N LEU A 137 -5.20 33.93 -17.13
CA LEU A 137 -6.28 34.90 -17.00
C LEU A 137 -6.29 35.73 -18.29
N THR A 138 -7.41 35.76 -19.01
CA THR A 138 -7.68 36.81 -20.01
C THR A 138 -8.74 37.71 -19.43
#